data_AF-A0A940HXP4-F1
#
_entry.id   AF-A0A940HXP4-F1
#
_cell.length_a   1.000
_cell.length_b   1.000
_cell.length_c   1.000
_cell.angle_alpha   90.00
_cell.angle_beta   90.00
_cell.angle_gamma   90.00
#
_symmetry.space_group_name_H-M   'P 1'
#
loop_
_entity.id
_entity.type
_entity.pdbx_description
1 polymer ?
#
loop_
_entity_poly.entity_id
_entity_poly.type
_entity_poly.pdbx_seq_one_letter_code
_entity_poly.pdbx_strand_id
1 'polypeptide(L)'
;MELYKKNIKKLMKTGSYHPNLEHDACGVGFVASTEGKKSRKIVEFGIQALKAVWHRGAVDADGKTGDGAGIHIEISTDFFKEKIENAGRHHDSGTICVGMIFLPRNDYSSQEKCKTLIETELLSKNYYVYRWR
;
A
#
# COMPACT_ATOMS: atom_id res chain seq x y z
N MET A 1 -4.13 25.48 -2.38
CA MET A 1 -5.21 26.06 -3.23
C MET A 1 -4.66 26.91 -4.37
N GLU A 2 -3.71 27.83 -4.15
CA GLU A 2 -3.17 28.66 -5.24
C GLU A 2 -2.47 27.87 -6.35
N LEU A 3 -1.66 26.88 -6.00
CA LEU A 3 -0.96 26.03 -6.98
C LEU A 3 -1.94 25.27 -7.88
N TYR A 4 -3.03 24.75 -7.30
CA TYR A 4 -4.10 24.08 -8.04
C TYR A 4 -4.75 25.03 -9.05
N LYS A 5 -5.15 26.24 -8.61
CA LYS A 5 -5.76 27.25 -9.48
C LYS A 5 -4.83 27.67 -10.62
N LYS A 6 -3.53 27.84 -10.33
CA LYS A 6 -2.51 28.16 -11.34
C LYS A 6 -2.36 27.04 -12.38
N ASN A 7 -2.30 25.79 -11.94
CA ASN A 7 -2.10 24.63 -12.81
C ASN A 7 -3.31 24.35 -13.70
N ILE A 8 -4.54 24.40 -13.15
CA ILE A 8 -5.76 24.23 -13.95
C ILE A 8 -5.86 25.28 -15.05
N LYS A 9 -5.57 26.55 -14.74
CA LYS A 9 -5.66 27.63 -15.73
C LYS A 9 -4.68 27.42 -16.89
N LYS A 10 -3.49 26.89 -16.59
CA LYS A 10 -2.50 26.54 -17.61
C LYS A 10 -2.98 25.37 -18.49
N LEU A 11 -3.49 24.31 -17.87
CA LEU A 11 -3.95 23.10 -18.56
C LEU A 11 -5.18 23.36 -19.45
N MET A 12 -6.12 24.21 -19.01
CA MET A 12 -7.25 24.65 -19.82
C MET A 12 -6.78 25.46 -21.04
N LYS A 13 -5.82 26.38 -20.85
CA LYS A 13 -5.30 27.23 -21.94
C LYS A 13 -4.59 26.42 -23.03
N THR A 14 -3.91 25.33 -22.67
CA THR A 14 -3.19 24.48 -23.63
C THR A 14 -4.08 23.39 -24.25
N GLY A 15 -5.37 23.36 -23.93
CA GLY A 15 -6.28 22.30 -24.38
C GLY A 15 -5.98 20.93 -23.77
N SER A 16 -5.16 20.88 -22.71
CA SER A 16 -4.75 19.63 -22.06
C SER A 16 -5.71 19.18 -20.95
N TYR A 17 -6.74 19.98 -20.66
CA TYR A 17 -7.78 19.67 -19.68
C TYR A 17 -9.11 20.32 -20.07
N HIS A 18 -10.18 19.54 -20.06
CA HIS A 18 -11.56 19.97 -20.30
C HIS A 18 -12.43 19.61 -19.09
N PRO A 19 -13.00 20.59 -18.37
CA PRO A 19 -13.81 20.33 -17.17
C PRO A 19 -15.00 19.40 -17.42
N ASN A 20 -15.58 19.46 -18.62
CA ASN A 20 -16.76 18.66 -19.00
C ASN A 20 -16.46 17.16 -19.17
N LEU A 21 -15.18 16.78 -19.19
CA LEU A 21 -14.72 15.38 -19.24
C LEU A 21 -14.38 14.84 -17.84
N GLU A 22 -14.61 15.63 -16.78
CA GLU A 22 -14.47 15.12 -15.42
C GLU A 22 -15.61 14.14 -15.13
N HIS A 23 -15.22 12.90 -14.85
CA HIS A 23 -16.10 11.89 -14.32
C HIS A 23 -15.72 11.62 -12.86
N ASP A 24 -16.73 11.45 -12.01
CA ASP A 24 -16.55 10.95 -10.66
C ASP A 24 -16.16 9.47 -10.74
N ALA A 25 -14.86 9.25 -10.58
CA ALA A 25 -14.25 7.95 -10.39
C ALA A 25 -13.39 8.02 -9.13
N CYS A 26 -13.27 6.88 -8.44
CA CYS A 26 -12.34 6.71 -7.33
C CYS A 26 -10.95 7.21 -7.70
N GLY A 27 -10.28 7.92 -6.79
CA GLY A 27 -8.97 8.49 -7.05
C GLY A 27 -7.88 7.42 -7.13
N VAL A 28 -7.13 7.40 -8.23
CA VAL A 28 -5.90 6.61 -8.38
C VAL A 28 -4.72 7.55 -8.66
N GLY A 29 -3.54 7.20 -8.19
CA GLY A 29 -2.33 7.95 -8.43
C GLY A 29 -1.07 7.15 -8.11
N PHE A 30 0.08 7.66 -8.55
CA PHE A 30 1.37 7.10 -8.22
C PHE A 30 2.37 8.22 -7.95
N VAL A 31 3.42 7.91 -7.18
CA VAL A 31 4.54 8.81 -6.93
C VAL A 31 5.81 8.00 -7.14
N ALA A 32 6.74 8.54 -7.92
CA ALA A 32 8.00 7.89 -8.25
C ALA A 32 9.18 8.85 -8.06
N SER A 33 10.34 8.29 -7.75
CA SER A 33 11.61 9.02 -7.72
C SER A 33 12.18 9.07 -9.13
N THR A 34 12.36 10.27 -9.69
CA THR A 34 12.98 10.44 -11.03
C THR A 34 14.45 10.04 -11.06
N GLU A 35 15.11 10.01 -9.90
CA GLU A 35 16.50 9.59 -9.74
C GLU A 35 16.64 8.10 -9.41
N GLY A 36 15.54 7.36 -9.26
CA GLY A 36 15.55 5.95 -8.85
C GLY A 36 15.99 5.71 -7.39
N LYS A 37 16.18 6.78 -6.59
CA LYS A 37 16.58 6.67 -5.19
C LYS A 37 15.37 6.43 -4.28
N LYS A 38 15.47 5.43 -3.41
CA LYS A 38 14.48 5.14 -2.37
C LYS A 38 14.46 6.26 -1.33
N SER A 39 13.26 6.69 -0.93
CA SER A 39 13.10 7.73 0.10
C SER A 39 11.77 7.61 0.82
N ARG A 40 11.78 7.83 2.14
CA ARG A 40 10.56 7.93 2.96
C ARG A 40 9.58 8.98 2.42
N LYS A 41 10.10 10.05 1.81
CA LYS A 41 9.32 11.14 1.20
C LYS A 41 8.33 10.64 0.16
N ILE A 42 8.69 9.62 -0.64
CA ILE A 42 7.80 9.06 -1.66
C ILE A 42 6.54 8.46 -1.01
N VAL A 43 6.72 7.72 0.09
CA VAL A 43 5.61 7.15 0.86
C VAL A 43 4.79 8.25 1.54
N GLU A 44 5.44 9.31 2.04
CA GLU A 44 4.74 10.47 2.63
C GLU A 44 3.86 11.18 1.59
N PHE A 45 4.36 11.37 0.37
CA PHE A 45 3.58 11.94 -0.73
C PHE A 45 2.41 11.05 -1.12
N GLY A 46 2.58 9.73 -1.16
CA GLY A 46 1.47 8.79 -1.37
C GLY A 46 0.38 8.93 -0.31
N ILE A 47 0.76 9.02 0.97
CA ILE A 47 -0.18 9.25 2.07
C ILE A 47 -0.86 10.62 1.95
N GLN A 48 -0.12 11.68 1.62
CA GLN A 48 -0.69 13.02 1.41
C GLN A 48 -1.70 13.03 0.26
N ALA A 49 -1.44 12.31 -0.82
CA ALA A 49 -2.37 12.16 -1.93
C ALA A 49 -3.65 11.44 -1.50
N LEU A 50 -3.54 10.32 -0.75
CA LEU A 50 -4.71 9.61 -0.21
C LEU A 50 -5.55 10.49 0.72
N LYS A 51 -4.93 11.39 1.49
CA LYS A 51 -5.64 12.38 2.33
C LYS A 51 -6.36 13.46 1.52
N ALA A 52 -6.09 13.59 0.22
CA ALA A 52 -6.68 14.62 -0.63
C ALA A 52 -7.87 14.12 -1.48
N VAL A 53 -8.17 12.81 -1.48
CA VAL A 53 -9.22 12.20 -2.34
C VAL A 53 -10.51 11.84 -1.60
N TRP A 54 -10.66 12.23 -0.33
CA TRP A 54 -11.87 11.94 0.47
C TRP A 54 -13.17 12.46 -0.17
N HIS A 55 -13.10 13.56 -0.92
CA HIS A 55 -14.25 14.15 -1.62
C HIS A 55 -14.73 13.31 -2.81
N ARG A 56 -14.01 12.25 -3.18
CA ARG A 56 -14.32 11.31 -4.27
C ARG A 56 -14.64 9.90 -3.77
N GLY A 57 -14.61 9.68 -2.45
CA GLY A 57 -14.99 8.40 -1.86
C GLY A 57 -16.45 8.43 -1.43
N ALA A 58 -17.13 7.29 -1.53
CA ALA A 58 -18.35 7.09 -0.75
C ALA A 58 -17.94 7.07 0.73
N VAL A 59 -18.55 7.96 1.51
CA VAL A 59 -18.39 8.03 2.97
C VAL A 59 -19.72 7.59 3.56
N ASP A 60 -19.69 6.58 4.40
CA ASP A 60 -20.89 6.14 5.11
C ASP A 60 -21.29 7.17 6.18
N ALA A 61 -22.54 7.14 6.62
CA ALA A 61 -23.10 8.09 7.58
C ALA A 61 -22.41 8.05 8.95
N ASP A 62 -21.66 6.98 9.25
CA ASP A 62 -20.90 6.81 10.51
C ASP A 62 -19.61 7.65 10.57
N GLY A 63 -19.20 8.27 9.45
CA GLY A 63 -17.99 9.08 9.34
C GLY A 63 -16.68 8.29 9.51
N LYS A 64 -16.73 6.95 9.51
CA LYS A 64 -15.59 6.04 9.70
C LYS A 64 -15.45 5.08 8.53
N THR A 65 -16.56 4.62 7.98
CA THR A 65 -16.62 3.61 6.93
C THR A 65 -16.50 4.28 5.56
N GLY A 66 -15.65 3.68 4.73
CA GLY A 66 -15.52 3.99 3.31
C GLY A 66 -15.19 2.71 2.55
N ASP A 67 -15.38 2.72 1.25
CA ASP A 67 -15.32 1.50 0.42
C ASP A 67 -13.94 0.84 0.41
N GLY A 68 -12.88 1.64 0.53
CA GLY A 68 -11.51 1.15 0.62
C GLY A 68 -10.46 2.18 0.20
N ALA A 69 -9.30 2.10 0.82
CA ALA A 69 -8.10 2.83 0.41
C ALA A 69 -6.88 1.94 0.56
N GLY A 70 -5.90 2.10 -0.32
CA GLY A 70 -4.69 1.29 -0.32
C GLY A 70 -3.49 2.06 -0.82
N ILE A 71 -2.30 1.64 -0.38
CA ILE A 71 -1.02 2.12 -0.87
C ILE A 71 -0.13 0.91 -1.16
N HIS A 72 0.42 0.87 -2.37
CA HIS A 72 1.43 -0.12 -2.75
C HIS A 72 2.81 0.54 -2.65
N ILE A 73 3.72 -0.09 -1.91
CA ILE A 73 5.12 0.34 -1.79
C ILE A 73 6.06 -0.84 -1.92
N GLU A 74 7.33 -0.57 -2.21
CA GLU A 74 8.37 -1.58 -2.13
C GLU A 74 8.55 -2.11 -0.70
N ILE A 75 8.98 -3.36 -0.59
CA ILE A 75 9.32 -3.97 0.69
C ILE A 75 10.54 -3.25 1.28
N SER A 76 10.38 -2.71 2.50
CA SER A 76 11.48 -2.10 3.25
C SER A 76 12.31 -3.20 3.91
N THR A 77 13.41 -3.59 3.25
CA THR A 77 14.31 -4.65 3.73
C THR A 77 14.78 -4.40 5.15
N ASP A 78 15.23 -3.18 5.46
CA ASP A 78 15.78 -2.83 6.78
C ASP A 78 14.73 -2.99 7.89
N PHE A 79 13.49 -2.56 7.61
CA PHE A 79 12.38 -2.74 8.55
C PHE A 79 12.12 -4.22 8.84
N PHE A 80 12.08 -5.07 7.81
CA PHE A 80 11.79 -6.49 8.01
C PHE A 80 12.97 -7.26 8.63
N LYS A 81 14.22 -6.90 8.32
CA LYS A 81 15.40 -7.45 9.01
C LYS A 81 15.32 -7.21 10.52
N GLU A 82 15.04 -5.98 10.93
CA GLU A 82 14.86 -5.63 12.34
C GLU A 82 13.73 -6.46 12.99
N LYS A 83 12.62 -6.73 12.29
CA LYS A 83 11.52 -7.55 12.84
C LYS A 83 11.82 -9.04 12.90
N ILE A 84 12.73 -9.54 12.08
CA ILE A 84 13.24 -10.92 12.13
C ILE A 84 14.18 -11.06 13.35
N GLU A 85 15.11 -10.14 13.52
CA GLU A 85 16.07 -10.11 14.63
C GLU A 85 15.39 -9.99 15.99
N ASN A 86 14.39 -9.11 16.11
CA ASN A 86 13.59 -8.98 17.32
C ASN A 86 12.80 -10.25 17.69
N ALA A 87 12.62 -11.20 16.77
CA ALA A 87 12.01 -12.50 17.03
C ALA A 87 13.02 -13.57 17.45
N GLY A 88 14.30 -13.20 17.68
CA GLY A 88 15.38 -14.13 18.02
C GLY A 88 15.86 -14.97 16.82
N ARG A 89 15.60 -14.52 15.58
CA ARG A 89 16.06 -15.18 14.35
C ARG A 89 17.04 -14.27 13.62
N HIS A 90 17.98 -14.85 12.89
CA HIS A 90 18.91 -14.07 12.07
C HIS A 90 18.56 -14.20 10.57
N HIS A 91 18.77 -13.12 9.82
CA HIS A 91 18.62 -13.14 8.36
C HIS A 91 20.01 -13.15 7.74
N ASP A 92 20.42 -14.33 7.29
CA ASP A 92 21.80 -14.57 6.87
C ASP A 92 22.07 -14.05 5.44
N SER A 93 21.14 -14.28 4.51
CA SER A 93 21.25 -13.85 3.12
C SER A 93 19.92 -14.04 2.36
N GLY A 94 19.86 -13.54 1.12
CA GLY A 94 18.74 -13.73 0.21
C GLY A 94 17.72 -12.59 0.20
N THR A 95 16.73 -12.70 -0.69
CA THR A 95 15.67 -11.71 -0.80
C THR A 95 14.60 -11.98 0.26
N ILE A 96 14.26 -10.97 1.05
CA ILE A 96 13.13 -11.04 1.98
C ILE A 96 11.83 -10.95 1.18
N CYS A 97 10.98 -11.96 1.33
CA CYS A 97 9.62 -11.97 0.78
C CYS A 97 8.61 -11.73 1.91
N VAL A 98 7.50 -11.06 1.58
CA VAL A 98 6.43 -10.75 2.53
C VAL A 98 5.09 -11.12 1.91
N GLY A 99 4.30 -11.92 2.62
CA GLY A 99 2.89 -12.16 2.31
C GLY A 99 2.01 -11.31 3.21
N MET A 100 1.23 -10.40 2.62
CA MET A 100 0.15 -9.68 3.32
C MET A 100 -1.15 -10.45 3.11
N ILE A 101 -1.63 -11.14 4.14
CA ILE A 101 -2.69 -12.14 4.02
C ILE A 101 -3.81 -11.83 5.01
N PHE A 102 -5.05 -11.81 4.53
CA PHE A 102 -6.23 -11.77 5.40
C PHE A 102 -6.65 -13.18 5.79
N LEU A 103 -6.80 -13.40 7.09
CA LEU A 103 -7.18 -14.68 7.67
C LEU A 103 -8.56 -14.56 8.35
N PRO A 104 -9.29 -15.67 8.52
CA PRO A 104 -10.48 -15.70 9.37
C PRO A 104 -10.19 -15.11 10.76
N ARG A 105 -10.99 -14.14 11.19
CA ARG A 105 -10.76 -13.41 12.45
C ARG A 105 -11.36 -14.12 13.67
N ASN A 106 -12.54 -14.72 13.50
CA ASN A 106 -13.36 -15.24 14.61
C ASN A 106 -13.43 -16.78 14.64
N ASP A 107 -12.64 -17.47 13.82
CA ASP A 107 -12.53 -18.92 13.80
C ASP A 107 -11.05 -19.31 13.83
N TYR A 108 -10.59 -19.68 15.02
CA TYR A 108 -9.21 -20.09 15.25
C TYR A 108 -8.85 -21.39 14.51
N SER A 109 -9.78 -22.34 14.39
CA SER A 109 -9.50 -23.59 13.69
C SER A 109 -9.28 -23.32 12.21
N SER A 110 -10.13 -22.50 11.58
CA SER A 110 -9.94 -22.12 10.19
C SER A 110 -8.71 -21.23 9.98
N GLN A 111 -8.42 -20.32 10.91
CA GLN A 111 -7.20 -19.50 10.86
C GLN A 111 -5.94 -20.37 10.85
N GLU A 112 -5.83 -21.35 11.77
CA GLU A 112 -4.67 -22.24 11.82
C GLU A 112 -4.58 -23.12 10.58
N LYS A 113 -5.70 -23.67 10.09
CA LYS A 113 -5.71 -24.40 8.81
C LYS A 113 -5.18 -23.56 7.65
N CYS A 114 -5.59 -22.30 7.54
CA CYS A 114 -5.07 -21.39 6.51
C CYS A 114 -3.56 -21.17 6.65
N LYS A 115 -3.05 -20.91 7.86
CA LYS A 115 -1.61 -20.76 8.10
C LYS A 115 -0.84 -22.02 7.73
N THR A 116 -1.31 -23.19 8.16
CA THR A 116 -0.70 -24.49 7.84
C THR A 116 -0.64 -24.72 6.34
N LEU A 117 -1.71 -24.44 5.60
CA LEU A 117 -1.72 -24.55 4.14
C LEU A 117 -0.65 -23.66 3.50
N ILE A 118 -0.57 -22.39 3.91
CA ILE A 118 0.40 -21.42 3.38
C ILE A 118 1.84 -21.87 3.69
N GLU A 119 2.11 -22.27 4.93
CA GLU A 119 3.44 -22.74 5.33
C GLU A 119 3.83 -24.03 4.58
N THR A 120 2.90 -24.97 4.43
CA THR A 120 3.15 -26.23 3.71
C THR A 120 3.59 -25.96 2.28
N GLU A 121 2.88 -25.06 1.58
CA GLU A 121 3.23 -24.68 0.21
C GLU A 121 4.58 -23.98 0.13
N LEU A 122 4.89 -23.07 1.06
CA LEU A 122 6.18 -22.37 1.10
C LEU A 122 7.34 -23.33 1.39
N LEU A 123 7.18 -24.22 2.37
CA LEU A 123 8.19 -25.20 2.74
C LEU A 123 8.41 -26.23 1.62
N SER A 124 7.35 -26.64 0.92
CA SER A 124 7.46 -27.55 -0.25
C SER A 124 8.31 -26.98 -1.38
N LYS A 125 8.41 -25.65 -1.46
CA LYS A 125 9.22 -24.91 -2.44
C LYS A 125 10.56 -24.44 -1.89
N ASN A 126 11.01 -25.00 -0.76
CA ASN A 126 12.26 -24.67 -0.09
C ASN A 126 12.39 -23.18 0.33
N TYR A 127 11.28 -22.51 0.61
CA TYR A 127 11.33 -21.20 1.27
C TYR A 127 11.51 -21.37 2.78
N TYR A 128 12.21 -20.41 3.39
CA TYR A 128 12.34 -20.33 4.84
C TYR A 128 11.32 -19.35 5.43
N VAL A 129 10.47 -19.84 6.34
CA VAL A 129 9.44 -19.01 6.99
C VAL A 129 9.99 -18.42 8.28
N TYR A 130 10.30 -17.11 8.27
CA TYR A 130 10.84 -16.41 9.44
C TYR A 130 9.82 -16.21 10.56
N ARG A 131 8.58 -15.82 10.25
CA ARG A 131 7.52 -15.61 11.26
C ARG A 131 6.21 -15.19 10.60
N TRP A 132 5.12 -15.36 11.33
CA TRP A 132 3.92 -14.54 11.18
C TRP A 132 4.08 -13.23 11.97
N ARG A 133 3.46 -12.15 11.48
CA ARG A 133 3.43 -10.84 12.13
C ARG A 133 2.07 -10.20 11.90
#